data_AF-A0A0D9API2-F1
#
_entry.id   AF-A0A0D9API2-F1
#
_cell.length_a   1.000
_cell.length_b   1.000
_cell.length_c   1.000
_cell.angle_alpha   90.00
_cell.angle_beta   90.00
_cell.angle_gamma   90.00
#
_symmetry.space_group_name_H-M   'P 1'
#
loop_
_entity.id
_entity.type
_entity.pdbx_description
1 polymer ?
#
loop_
_entity_poly.entity_id
_entity_poly.type
_entity_poly.pdbx_seq_one_letter_code
_entity_poly.pdbx_strand_id
1 'polypeptide(L)'
;MAVDPPVLPPSTDQLCQRIDKAADAARAAVVGDPTRTIEYERAAAEAAQFKSAGYPADNVPRTVTAWAINGRTAQQAADDILAEAAAYTEALYQIRETRLLAKELVRQAMEAGDTQQAQDTAAETIAAIQAAVAGVGNAQL
;
A
#
# COMPACT_ATOMS: atom_id res chain seq x y z
N MET A 1 -9.41 -40.51 -27.07
CA MET A 1 -9.19 -39.08 -26.77
C MET A 1 -10.07 -38.74 -25.58
N ALA A 2 -9.47 -38.49 -24.41
CA ALA A 2 -10.22 -37.91 -23.31
C ALA A 2 -10.44 -36.43 -23.64
N VAL A 3 -11.71 -36.00 -23.67
CA VAL A 3 -12.06 -34.59 -23.80
C VAL A 3 -11.73 -33.95 -22.46
N ASP A 4 -10.89 -32.92 -22.44
CA ASP A 4 -10.62 -32.18 -21.21
C ASP A 4 -11.94 -31.65 -20.63
N PRO A 5 -12.14 -31.74 -19.30
CA PRO A 5 -13.35 -31.22 -18.69
C PRO A 5 -13.48 -29.72 -18.98
N PRO A 6 -14.70 -29.21 -19.23
CA PRO A 6 -14.92 -27.80 -19.52
C PRO A 6 -14.47 -26.94 -18.33
N VAL A 7 -13.65 -25.93 -18.62
CA VAL A 7 -13.25 -24.93 -17.61
C VAL A 7 -14.48 -24.09 -17.27
N LEU A 8 -14.96 -24.23 -16.03
CA LEU A 8 -16.07 -23.41 -15.54
C LEU A 8 -15.62 -21.94 -15.36
N PRO A 9 -16.50 -20.96 -15.64
CA PRO A 9 -16.20 -19.57 -15.36
C PRO A 9 -15.95 -19.34 -13.87
N PRO A 10 -15.11 -18.36 -13.49
CA PRO A 10 -14.82 -18.09 -12.09
C PRO A 10 -16.07 -17.57 -11.36
N SER A 11 -16.22 -17.95 -10.10
CA SER A 11 -17.25 -17.40 -9.22
C SER A 11 -16.89 -16.00 -8.69
N THR A 12 -17.89 -15.28 -8.20
CA THR A 12 -17.72 -13.99 -7.50
C THR A 12 -16.68 -14.10 -6.37
N ASP A 13 -16.73 -15.18 -5.59
CA ASP A 13 -15.79 -15.42 -4.48
C ASP A 13 -14.37 -15.63 -4.99
N GLN A 14 -14.18 -16.40 -6.08
CA GLN A 14 -12.86 -16.62 -6.66
C GLN A 14 -12.24 -15.31 -7.18
N LEU A 15 -13.04 -14.45 -7.82
CA LEU A 15 -12.58 -13.14 -8.28
C LEU A 15 -12.24 -12.22 -7.10
N CYS A 16 -13.09 -12.16 -6.08
CA CYS A 16 -12.83 -11.39 -4.86
C CYS A 16 -11.56 -11.87 -4.13
N GLN A 17 -11.34 -13.18 -4.03
CA GLN A 17 -10.15 -13.77 -3.40
C GLN A 17 -8.87 -13.41 -4.17
N ARG A 18 -8.92 -13.35 -5.51
CA ARG A 18 -7.79 -12.91 -6.34
C ARG A 18 -7.42 -11.45 -6.05
N ILE A 19 -8.43 -10.58 -5.93
CA ILE A 19 -8.25 -9.16 -5.58
C ILE A 19 -7.69 -9.03 -4.15
N ASP A 20 -8.23 -9.77 -3.18
CA ASP A 20 -7.76 -9.77 -1.80
C ASP A 20 -6.28 -10.23 -1.73
N LYS A 21 -5.92 -11.32 -2.40
CA LYS A 21 -4.54 -11.83 -2.46
C LYS A 21 -3.57 -10.83 -3.08
N ALA A 22 -3.95 -10.15 -4.16
CA ALA A 22 -3.12 -9.12 -4.77
C ALA A 22 -2.91 -7.93 -3.82
N ALA A 23 -3.97 -7.50 -3.14
CA ALA A 23 -3.89 -6.43 -2.15
C ALA A 23 -3.04 -6.82 -0.92
N ASP A 24 -3.10 -8.08 -0.47
CA ASP A 24 -2.26 -8.59 0.62
C ASP A 24 -0.79 -8.62 0.21
N ALA A 25 -0.48 -9.11 -0.99
CA ALA A 25 0.87 -9.11 -1.52
C ALA A 25 1.44 -7.69 -1.67
N ALA A 26 0.62 -6.76 -2.19
CA ALA A 26 1.00 -5.36 -2.32
C ALA A 26 1.27 -4.69 -0.96
N ARG A 27 0.40 -4.94 0.04
CA ARG A 27 0.64 -4.48 1.41
C ARG A 27 1.93 -5.04 2.00
N ALA A 28 2.17 -6.34 1.83
CA ALA A 28 3.40 -6.96 2.30
C ALA A 28 4.66 -6.36 1.64
N ALA A 29 4.59 -6.03 0.34
CA ALA A 29 5.69 -5.38 -0.36
C ALA A 29 5.96 -3.94 0.12
N VAL A 30 4.90 -3.17 0.41
CA VAL A 30 5.01 -1.80 0.93
C VAL A 30 5.54 -1.79 2.37
N VAL A 31 4.92 -2.59 3.25
CA VAL A 31 5.26 -2.71 4.69
C VAL A 31 6.66 -3.30 4.88
N GLY A 32 6.99 -4.36 4.14
CA GLY A 32 8.22 -5.12 4.32
C GLY A 32 8.33 -5.73 5.71
N ASP A 33 9.44 -5.48 6.40
CA ASP A 33 9.69 -6.02 7.73
C ASP A 33 8.78 -5.37 8.80
N PRO A 34 8.02 -6.16 9.59
CA PRO A 34 7.12 -5.63 10.61
C PRO A 34 7.80 -4.82 11.71
N THR A 35 9.04 -5.16 12.09
CA THR A 35 9.76 -4.44 13.14
C THR A 35 10.22 -3.07 12.64
N ARG A 36 10.64 -2.99 11.37
CA ARG A 36 10.98 -1.72 10.70
C ARG A 36 9.77 -0.79 10.57
N THR A 37 8.56 -1.35 10.42
CA THR A 37 7.31 -0.56 10.40
C THR A 37 7.09 0.15 11.73
N ILE A 38 7.31 -0.53 12.86
CA ILE A 38 7.20 0.08 14.20
C ILE A 38 8.21 1.22 14.38
N GLU A 39 9.44 1.03 13.89
CA GLU A 39 10.47 2.08 13.92
C GLU A 39 10.06 3.30 13.10
N TYR A 40 9.50 3.09 11.90
CA TYR A 40 9.03 4.17 11.05
C TYR A 40 7.82 4.92 11.60
N GLU A 41 6.84 4.21 12.16
CA GLU A 41 5.70 4.86 12.83
C GLU A 41 6.16 5.74 14.00
N ARG A 42 7.13 5.25 14.78
CA ARG A 42 7.73 6.03 15.86
C ARG A 42 8.50 7.25 15.34
N ALA A 43 9.31 7.08 14.29
CA ALA A 43 10.05 8.19 13.69
C ALA A 43 9.10 9.26 13.12
N ALA A 44 8.01 8.86 12.46
CA ALA A 44 6.99 9.77 11.95
C ALA A 44 6.29 10.55 13.07
N ALA A 45 5.93 9.86 14.17
CA ALA A 45 5.31 10.51 15.32
C ALA A 45 6.25 11.53 16.01
N GLU A 46 7.52 11.15 16.20
CA GLU A 46 8.54 12.03 16.77
C GLU A 46 8.86 13.22 15.84
N ALA A 47 8.95 13.00 14.53
CA ALA A 47 9.16 14.06 13.53
C ALA A 47 7.97 15.03 13.45
N ALA A 48 6.74 14.54 13.53
CA ALA A 48 5.54 15.38 13.54
C ALA A 48 5.49 16.30 14.77
N GLN A 49 5.87 15.78 15.94
CA GLN A 49 5.97 16.57 17.17
C GLN A 49 7.12 17.59 17.10
N PHE A 50 8.26 17.20 16.55
CA PHE A 50 9.39 18.11 16.35
C PHE A 50 9.03 19.27 15.40
N LYS A 51 8.33 18.97 14.30
CA LYS A 51 7.81 19.96 13.35
C LYS A 51 6.77 20.88 13.99
N SER A 52 5.81 20.34 14.74
CA SER A 52 4.76 21.15 15.39
C SER A 52 5.31 22.07 16.48
N ALA A 53 6.43 21.69 17.11
CA ALA A 53 7.18 22.54 18.05
C ALA A 53 8.06 23.61 17.37
N GLY A 54 8.09 23.67 16.03
CA GLY A 54 8.90 24.64 15.30
C GLY A 54 10.38 24.27 15.15
N TYR A 55 10.71 22.98 15.21
CA TYR A 55 12.07 22.44 15.05
C TYR A 55 13.11 22.95 16.08
N PRO A 56 12.87 22.81 17.39
CA PRO A 56 13.77 23.31 18.44
C PRO A 56 15.18 22.67 18.39
N ALA A 57 16.22 23.49 18.23
CA ALA A 57 17.60 23.01 18.07
C ALA A 57 18.17 22.30 19.31
N ASP A 58 17.65 22.60 20.51
CA ASP A 58 18.06 22.04 21.79
C ASP A 58 17.37 20.71 22.14
N ASN A 59 16.34 20.33 21.38
CA ASN A 59 15.56 19.12 21.65
C ASN A 59 15.16 18.41 20.34
N VAL A 60 16.17 17.86 19.65
CA VAL A 60 15.97 17.05 18.45
C VAL A 60 15.71 15.59 18.85
N PRO A 61 14.62 14.95 18.40
CA PRO A 61 14.38 13.54 18.67
C PRO A 61 15.50 12.63 18.16
N ARG A 62 15.69 11.48 18.81
CA ARG A 62 16.75 10.53 18.44
C ARG A 62 16.52 9.93 17.06
N THR A 63 15.27 9.66 16.69
CA THR A 63 14.91 9.14 15.36
C THR A 63 15.23 10.15 14.25
N VAL A 64 14.89 11.43 14.46
CA VAL A 64 15.23 12.54 13.54
C VAL A 64 16.75 12.70 13.43
N THR A 65 17.46 12.66 14.56
CA THR A 65 18.94 12.72 14.58
C THR A 65 19.57 11.57 13.79
N ALA A 66 19.04 10.36 13.94
CA ALA A 66 19.53 9.18 13.22
C ALA A 66 19.31 9.27 11.70
N TRP A 67 18.29 10.02 11.25
CA TRP A 67 18.01 10.26 9.83
C TRP A 67 18.75 11.47 9.25
N ALA A 68 19.28 12.34 10.11
CA ALA A 68 20.13 13.49 9.76
C ALA A 68 21.56 13.08 9.33
N ILE A 69 21.68 12.02 8.53
CA ILE A 69 22.92 11.55 7.93
C ILE A 69 23.18 12.26 6.59
N ASN A 70 24.42 12.19 6.10
CA ASN A 70 24.86 12.80 4.83
C ASN A 70 24.71 14.33 4.76
N GLY A 71 24.83 15.02 5.89
CA GLY A 71 24.82 16.49 5.95
C GLY A 71 23.43 17.12 5.98
N ARG A 72 22.35 16.32 6.11
CA ARG A 72 21.00 16.84 6.34
C ARG A 72 20.91 17.55 7.69
N THR A 73 20.15 18.64 7.73
CA THR A 73 19.75 19.26 8.99
C THR A 73 18.66 18.43 9.68
N ALA A 74 18.45 18.63 10.97
CA ALA A 74 17.35 18.01 11.70
C ALA A 74 15.97 18.34 11.09
N GLN A 75 15.80 19.57 10.58
CA GLN A 75 14.57 19.96 9.89
C GLN A 75 14.38 19.17 8.60
N GLN A 76 15.41 19.10 7.73
CA GLN A 76 15.35 18.32 6.50
C GLN A 76 15.07 16.85 6.80
N ALA A 77 15.72 16.28 7.82
CA ALA A 77 15.51 14.90 8.22
C ALA A 77 14.07 14.65 8.69
N ALA A 78 13.50 15.55 9.49
CA ALA A 78 12.11 15.45 9.94
C ALA A 78 11.11 15.59 8.79
N ASP A 79 11.35 16.52 7.86
CA ASP A 79 10.50 16.69 6.69
C ASP A 79 10.58 15.49 5.74
N ASP A 80 11.76 14.91 5.54
CA ASP A 80 11.97 13.67 4.76
C ASP A 80 11.21 12.49 5.39
N ILE A 81 11.34 12.27 6.71
CA ILE A 81 10.60 11.22 7.44
C ILE A 81 9.09 11.39 7.24
N LEU A 82 8.58 12.60 7.35
CA LEU A 82 7.14 12.87 7.19
C LEU A 82 6.67 12.67 5.75
N ALA A 83 7.50 13.01 4.76
CA ALA A 83 7.20 12.77 3.36
C ALA A 83 7.15 11.25 3.06
N GLU A 84 8.10 10.48 3.58
CA GLU A 84 8.10 9.01 3.46
C GLU A 84 6.86 8.41 4.14
N ALA A 85 6.54 8.86 5.35
CA ALA A 85 5.36 8.40 6.08
C ALA A 85 4.06 8.71 5.32
N ALA A 86 3.95 9.90 4.73
CA ALA A 86 2.79 10.28 3.93
C ALA A 86 2.65 9.41 2.67
N ALA A 87 3.75 9.18 1.93
CA ALA A 87 3.73 8.32 0.74
C ALA A 87 3.35 6.87 1.09
N TYR A 88 3.87 6.37 2.21
CA TYR A 88 3.53 5.05 2.73
C TYR A 88 2.04 4.93 3.09
N THR A 89 1.50 5.91 3.84
CA THR A 89 0.08 5.94 4.22
C THR A 89 -0.83 6.03 2.99
N GLU A 90 -0.48 6.88 2.02
CA GLU A 90 -1.24 7.04 0.78
C GLU A 90 -1.34 5.72 0.01
N ALA A 91 -0.23 4.99 -0.14
CA ALA A 91 -0.27 3.69 -0.82
C ALA A 91 -1.18 2.67 -0.10
N LEU A 92 -1.17 2.64 1.23
CA LEU A 92 -2.07 1.76 1.99
C LEU A 92 -3.55 2.14 1.81
N TYR A 93 -3.86 3.43 1.73
CA TYR A 93 -5.21 3.92 1.43
C TYR A 93 -5.65 3.51 0.02
N GLN A 94 -4.82 3.75 -1.00
CA GLN A 94 -5.12 3.37 -2.37
C GLN A 94 -5.38 1.87 -2.53
N ILE A 95 -4.56 1.01 -1.91
CA ILE A 95 -4.80 -0.45 -1.90
C ILE A 95 -6.14 -0.79 -1.23
N ARG A 96 -6.49 -0.08 -0.14
CA ARG A 96 -7.74 -0.31 0.58
C ARG A 96 -8.95 0.06 -0.26
N GLU A 97 -8.96 1.27 -0.79
CA GLU A 97 -10.07 1.82 -1.55
C GLU A 97 -10.30 1.02 -2.83
N THR A 98 -9.24 0.80 -3.61
CA THR A 98 -9.30 0.07 -4.90
C THR A 98 -9.85 -1.34 -4.70
N ARG A 99 -9.36 -2.07 -3.68
CA ARG A 99 -9.82 -3.44 -3.39
C ARG A 99 -11.31 -3.47 -3.00
N LEU A 100 -11.75 -2.55 -2.15
CA LEU A 100 -13.13 -2.56 -1.67
C LEU A 100 -14.12 -2.17 -2.79
N LEU A 101 -13.78 -1.15 -3.57
CA LEU A 101 -14.58 -0.74 -4.73
C LEU A 101 -14.68 -1.87 -5.77
N ALA A 102 -13.56 -2.49 -6.14
CA ALA A 102 -13.55 -3.54 -7.14
C ALA A 102 -14.36 -4.77 -6.74
N LYS A 103 -14.34 -5.17 -5.46
CA LYS A 103 -15.16 -6.27 -4.97
C LYS A 103 -16.66 -5.98 -5.12
N GLU A 104 -17.05 -4.73 -4.97
CA GLU A 104 -18.44 -4.32 -5.17
C GLU A 104 -18.82 -4.32 -6.66
N LEU A 105 -17.96 -3.78 -7.53
CA LEU A 105 -18.16 -3.83 -8.98
C LEU A 105 -18.22 -5.27 -9.52
N VAL A 106 -17.39 -6.18 -9.01
CA VAL A 106 -17.43 -7.61 -9.35
C VAL A 106 -18.77 -8.23 -8.94
N ARG A 107 -19.29 -7.95 -7.75
CA ARG A 107 -20.60 -8.46 -7.33
C ARG A 107 -21.72 -7.97 -8.24
N GLN A 108 -21.74 -6.68 -8.54
CA GLN A 108 -22.74 -6.06 -9.41
C GLN A 108 -22.73 -6.66 -10.82
N ALA A 109 -21.54 -6.85 -11.40
CA ALA A 109 -21.39 -7.49 -12.71
C ALA A 109 -21.90 -8.94 -12.69
N MET A 110 -21.56 -9.72 -11.66
CA MET A 110 -22.01 -11.10 -11.52
C MET A 110 -23.52 -11.21 -11.29
N GLU A 111 -24.12 -10.30 -10.52
CA GLU A 111 -25.58 -10.21 -10.34
C GLU A 111 -26.31 -9.88 -11.65
N ALA A 112 -25.69 -9.06 -12.51
CA ALA A 112 -26.17 -8.77 -13.85
C ALA A 112 -25.93 -9.90 -14.86
N GLY A 113 -25.24 -10.99 -14.47
CA GLY A 113 -24.86 -12.10 -15.35
C GLY A 113 -23.68 -11.78 -16.28
N ASP A 114 -22.99 -10.66 -16.07
CA ASP A 114 -21.83 -10.25 -16.87
C ASP A 114 -20.51 -10.73 -16.25
N THR A 115 -20.26 -12.03 -16.41
CA THR A 115 -19.04 -12.69 -15.94
C THR A 115 -17.78 -12.13 -16.61
N GLN A 116 -17.88 -11.58 -17.82
CA GLN A 116 -16.71 -11.02 -18.52
C GLN A 116 -16.29 -9.70 -17.87
N GLN A 117 -17.24 -8.79 -17.66
CA GLN A 117 -16.99 -7.53 -16.95
C GLN A 117 -16.45 -7.76 -15.54
N ALA A 118 -16.95 -8.78 -14.83
CA ALA A 118 -16.44 -9.15 -13.51
C ALA A 118 -14.96 -9.59 -13.56
N GLN A 119 -14.57 -10.36 -14.58
CA GLN A 119 -13.19 -10.80 -14.77
C GLN A 119 -12.26 -9.65 -15.14
N ASP A 120 -12.71 -8.76 -16.02
CA ASP A 120 -11.92 -7.60 -16.47
C ASP A 120 -11.71 -6.63 -15.31
N THR A 121 -12.76 -6.33 -14.54
CA THR A 121 -12.67 -5.53 -13.31
C THR A 121 -11.64 -6.09 -12.33
N ALA A 122 -11.64 -7.42 -12.13
CA ALA A 122 -10.66 -8.05 -11.25
C ALA A 122 -9.23 -7.97 -11.81
N ALA A 123 -9.04 -8.19 -13.11
CA ALA A 123 -7.73 -8.14 -13.75
C ALA A 123 -7.14 -6.72 -13.73
N GLU A 124 -7.93 -5.72 -14.11
CA GLU A 124 -7.55 -4.30 -14.10
C GLU A 124 -7.22 -3.83 -12.69
N THR A 125 -8.02 -4.22 -11.70
CA THR A 125 -7.76 -3.89 -10.29
C THR A 125 -6.44 -4.48 -9.80
N ILE A 126 -6.15 -5.74 -10.14
CA ILE A 126 -4.88 -6.37 -9.77
C ILE A 126 -3.71 -5.61 -10.37
N ALA A 127 -3.79 -5.23 -11.65
CA ALA A 127 -2.76 -4.43 -12.31
C ALA A 127 -2.61 -3.04 -11.66
N ALA A 128 -3.72 -2.38 -11.33
CA ALA A 128 -3.70 -1.08 -10.67
C ALA A 128 -3.07 -1.14 -9.27
N ILE A 129 -3.41 -2.15 -8.47
CA ILE A 129 -2.81 -2.38 -7.15
C ILE A 129 -1.29 -2.60 -7.26
N GLN A 130 -0.85 -3.38 -8.25
CA GLN A 130 0.58 -3.63 -8.48
C GLN A 130 1.32 -2.37 -8.93
N ALA A 131 0.71 -1.56 -9.79
CA ALA A 131 1.30 -0.30 -10.24
C ALA A 131 1.37 0.75 -9.13
N ALA A 132 0.34 0.84 -8.29
CA ALA A 132 0.26 1.82 -7.19
C ALA A 132 1.35 1.64 -6.12
N VAL A 133 1.88 0.42 -5.97
CA VAL A 133 2.94 0.13 -5.00
C VAL A 133 4.34 0.12 -5.60
N ALA A 134 4.48 0.19 -6.92
CA ALA A 134 5.78 0.21 -7.56
C ALA A 134 6.54 1.47 -7.14
N GLY A 135 7.68 1.32 -6.46
CA GLY A 135 8.49 2.44 -5.99
C GLY A 135 8.10 3.03 -4.63
N VAL A 136 7.16 2.43 -3.89
CA VAL A 136 6.75 2.92 -2.56
C VAL A 136 7.29 2.04 -1.43
N GLY A 137 7.87 2.66 -0.39
CA GLY A 137 8.37 1.95 0.78
C GLY A 137 9.43 0.91 0.42
N ASN A 138 9.26 -0.32 0.89
CA ASN A 138 10.20 -1.41 0.57
C ASN A 138 10.05 -1.97 -0.85
N ALA A 139 9.07 -1.49 -1.64
CA ALA A 139 8.86 -1.88 -3.03
C ALA A 139 9.65 -1.00 -4.04
N GLN A 140 10.72 -0.36 -3.59
CA GLN A 140 11.64 0.46 -4.40
C GLN A 140 12.70 -0.34 -5.19
N LEU A 141 12.63 -1.69 -5.18
CA LEU A 141 13.60 -2.58 -5.83
C LEU A 141 13.17 -3.01 -7.23
#